data_AF-A0A944W6B7-F1
#
_entry.id   AF-A0A944W6B7-F1
#
_cell.length_a   1.000
_cell.length_b   1.000
_cell.length_c   1.000
_cell.angle_alpha   90.00
_cell.angle_beta   90.00
_cell.angle_gamma   90.00
#
_symmetry.space_group_name_H-M   'P 1'
#
loop_
_entity.id
_entity.type
_entity.pdbx_description
1 polymer ?
#
loop_
_entity_poly.entity_id
_entity_poly.type
_entity_poly.pdbx_seq_one_letter_code
_entity_poly.pdbx_strand_id
1 'polypeptide(L)' 'MAKTHLSGSADARLRNVPTGHNLPIQELRISAGARQIVTLAGDIMTLPGLPSKPNALDIDLDDDGQIVGVLGT' A
#
# COMPACT_ATOMS: atom_id res chain seq x y z
N MET A 1 -9.10 1.26 -10.20
CA MET A 1 -8.10 2.33 -10.40
C MET A 1 -7.13 2.29 -9.25
N ALA A 2 -5.84 2.22 -9.54
CA ALA A 2 -4.77 2.28 -8.56
C ALA A 2 -4.28 3.73 -8.44
N LYS A 3 -4.49 4.31 -7.26
CA LYS A 3 -4.09 5.67 -6.88
C LYS A 3 -3.82 5.70 -5.39
N THR A 4 -3.38 6.84 -4.84
CA THR A 4 -3.28 7.01 -3.38
C THR A 4 -4.65 6.78 -2.70
N HIS A 5 -4.65 6.05 -1.59
CA HIS A 5 -5.85 5.80 -0.77
C HIS A 5 -6.16 6.96 0.18
N LEU A 6 -5.23 7.91 0.34
CA LEU A 6 -5.30 9.00 1.32
C LEU A 6 -6.17 10.20 0.88
N SER A 7 -6.58 10.24 -0.38
CA SER A 7 -7.33 11.35 -0.98
C SER A 7 -8.40 10.82 -1.94
N GLY A 8 -9.44 11.62 -2.23
CA GLY A 8 -10.32 11.38 -3.38
C GLY A 8 -9.62 11.58 -4.73
N SER A 9 -8.54 12.36 -4.77
CA SER A 9 -7.71 12.65 -5.95
C SER A 9 -6.53 11.67 -6.12
N ALA A 10 -5.57 11.99 -6.99
CA ALA A 10 -4.27 11.32 -7.07
C ALA A 10 -3.18 11.95 -6.16
N ASP A 11 -3.44 13.08 -5.50
CA ASP A 11 -2.53 13.73 -4.55
C ASP A 11 -2.95 13.47 -3.11
N ALA A 12 -2.09 12.80 -2.33
CA ALA A 12 -2.34 12.45 -0.93
C ALA A 12 -2.53 13.66 -0.01
N ARG A 13 -2.07 14.85 -0.42
CA ARG A 13 -2.19 16.10 0.35
C ARG A 13 -3.57 16.72 0.25
N LEU A 14 -4.33 16.41 -0.82
CA LEU A 14 -5.67 16.94 -1.04
C LEU A 14 -6.70 16.13 -0.25
N ARG A 15 -6.94 16.51 1.00
CA ARG A 15 -7.86 15.81 1.91
C ARG A 15 -9.34 16.14 1.63
N ASN A 16 -10.23 15.39 2.28
CA ASN A 16 -11.69 15.54 2.19
C ASN A 16 -12.22 15.27 0.78
N VAL A 17 -13.05 16.18 0.25
CA VAL A 17 -13.72 16.07 -1.05
C VAL A 17 -13.09 17.10 -2.01
N PRO A 18 -11.90 16.81 -2.58
CA PRO A 18 -11.28 17.72 -3.53
C PRO A 18 -12.09 17.78 -4.83
N THR A 19 -12.34 18.98 -5.35
CA THR A 19 -13.03 19.23 -6.61
C THR A 19 -12.09 19.89 -7.62
N GLY A 20 -12.37 19.79 -8.92
CA GLY A 20 -11.59 20.46 -9.97
C GLY A 20 -10.14 19.98 -10.14
N HIS A 21 -9.79 18.80 -9.62
CA HIS A 21 -8.45 18.24 -9.73
C HIS A 21 -8.30 17.39 -11.00
N ASN A 22 -7.12 17.46 -11.62
CA ASN A 22 -6.78 16.56 -12.73
C ASN A 22 -6.32 15.20 -12.19
N LEU A 23 -6.73 14.13 -12.86
CA LEU A 23 -6.31 12.78 -12.54
C LEU A 23 -5.28 12.29 -13.58
N PRO A 24 -3.98 12.31 -13.27
CA PRO A 24 -2.95 11.90 -14.23
C PRO A 24 -2.91 10.38 -14.34
N ILE A 25 -3.32 9.82 -15.48
CA ILE A 25 -3.14 8.40 -15.79
C ILE A 25 -1.77 8.21 -16.43
N GLN A 26 -0.90 7.43 -15.79
CA GLN A 26 0.48 7.21 -16.26
C GLN A 26 0.61 5.89 -17.03
N GLU A 27 -0.10 4.86 -16.59
CA GLU A 27 0.01 3.51 -17.16
C GLU A 27 -1.36 2.80 -17.13
N LEU A 28 -1.56 1.89 -18.09
CA LEU A 28 -2.69 0.96 -18.13
C LEU A 28 -2.15 -0.46 -18.11
N ARG A 29 -2.63 -1.30 -17.19
CA ARG A 29 -2.29 -2.73 -17.13
C ARG A 29 -3.52 -3.56 -17.40
N ILE A 30 -3.41 -4.52 -18.31
CA ILE A 30 -4.50 -5.43 -18.64
C ILE A 30 -4.38 -6.68 -17.75
N SER A 31 -5.30 -6.83 -16.81
CA SER A 31 -5.42 -8.03 -15.99
C SER A 31 -6.49 -8.94 -16.61
N ALA A 32 -6.12 -9.62 -17.71
CA ALA A 32 -7.05 -10.42 -18.51
C ALA A 32 -7.75 -11.52 -17.69
N GLY A 33 -7.02 -12.20 -16.79
CA GLY A 33 -7.59 -13.22 -15.90
C GLY A 33 -8.65 -12.68 -14.94
N ALA A 34 -8.44 -11.48 -14.40
CA ALA A 34 -9.41 -10.78 -13.55
C ALA A 34 -10.45 -9.97 -14.35
N ARG A 35 -10.39 -10.02 -15.70
CA ARG A 35 -11.29 -9.31 -16.62
C ARG A 35 -11.39 -7.80 -16.33
N GLN A 36 -10.27 -7.17 -15.99
CA GLN A 36 -10.22 -5.73 -15.71
C GLN A 36 -9.00 -5.05 -16.34
N ILE A 37 -9.14 -3.75 -16.62
CA ILE A 37 -8.05 -2.85 -16.96
C ILE A 37 -7.73 -2.03 -15.71
N VAL A 38 -6.51 -2.16 -15.21
CA VAL A 38 -6.03 -1.41 -14.05
C VAL A 38 -5.39 -0.12 -14.55
N THR A 39 -6.02 1.00 -14.23
CA THR A 39 -5.48 2.35 -14.47
C THR A 39 -4.57 2.77 -13.31
N LEU A 40 -3.35 3.19 -13.59
CA LEU A 40 -2.40 3.68 -12.59
C LEU A 40 -2.34 5.20 -12.63
N ALA A 41 -2.67 5.84 -11.51
CA ALA A 41 -2.66 7.28 -11.33
C ALA A 41 -1.72 7.67 -10.17
N GLY A 42 -0.42 7.63 -10.45
CA GLY A 42 0.65 7.81 -9.46
C GLY A 42 1.51 6.55 -9.31
N ASP A 43 2.52 6.65 -8.45
CA ASP A 43 3.40 5.53 -8.11
C ASP A 43 2.70 4.57 -7.15
N ILE A 44 2.57 3.31 -7.56
CA ILE A 44 1.92 2.26 -6.77
C ILE A 44 2.96 1.24 -6.33
N MET A 45 3.20 1.20 -5.02
CA MET A 45 4.10 0.23 -4.41
C MET A 45 3.45 -1.16 -4.45
N THR A 46 4.07 -2.07 -5.21
CA THR A 46 3.63 -3.47 -5.34
C THR A 46 4.44 -4.42 -4.46
N LEU A 47 5.62 -3.97 -4.01
CA LEU A 47 6.51 -4.71 -3.11
C LEU A 47 6.96 -3.77 -1.98
N PRO A 48 6.37 -3.86 -0.77
CA PRO A 48 6.82 -3.08 0.36
C PRO A 48 8.19 -3.55 0.85
N GLY A 49 9.05 -2.60 1.18
CA GLY A 49 10.34 -2.88 1.83
C GLY A 49 10.19 -3.09 3.34
N LEU A 50 11.28 -3.55 3.97
CA LEU A 50 11.39 -3.60 5.43
C LEU A 50 11.77 -2.22 6.00
N PRO A 51 11.24 -1.84 7.18
CA PRO A 51 11.67 -0.63 7.88
C PRO A 51 13.08 -0.79 8.46
N SER A 52 13.66 0.31 8.94
CA SER A 52 15.01 0.33 9.52
C SER A 52 15.18 -0.62 10.71
N LYS A 53 14.16 -0.73 11.58
CA LYS A 53 14.05 -1.78 12.59
C LYS A 53 12.90 -2.73 12.19
N PRO A 54 13.17 -3.86 11.52
CA PRO A 54 12.13 -4.81 11.16
C PRO A 54 11.60 -5.54 12.40
N ASN A 55 10.30 -5.83 12.43
CA ASN A 55 9.67 -6.59 13.51
C ASN A 55 10.30 -7.98 13.71
N ALA A 56 10.95 -8.52 12.67
CA ALA A 56 11.67 -9.79 12.73
C ALA A 56 12.80 -9.84 13.78
N LEU A 57 13.34 -8.68 14.21
CA LEU A 57 14.34 -8.65 15.29
C LEU A 57 13.74 -8.96 16.66
N ASP A 58 12.43 -8.77 16.82
CA ASP A 58 11.72 -8.95 18.07
C ASP A 58 10.98 -10.30 18.09
N ILE A 59 10.92 -11.04 16.97
CA ILE A 59 10.26 -12.37 16.87
C ILE A 59 11.18 -13.45 17.43
N ASP A 60 10.69 -14.19 18.44
CA ASP A 60 11.44 -15.30 19.05
C ASP A 60 10.50 -16.36 19.66
N LEU A 61 11.07 -17.37 20.30
CA LEU A 61 10.39 -18.37 21.14
C LEU A 61 10.74 -18.15 22.62
N ASP A 62 9.76 -18.19 23.51
CA ASP A 62 10.00 -18.20 24.95
C ASP A 62 10.41 -19.60 25.46
N ASP A 63 10.67 -19.71 26.77
CA ASP A 63 11.11 -20.95 27.43
C ASP A 63 10.07 -22.08 27.36
N ASP A 64 8.78 -21.73 27.19
CA ASP A 64 7.67 -22.67 27.01
C ASP A 64 7.43 -23.02 25.52
N GLY A 65 8.29 -22.52 24.63
CA GLY A 65 8.22 -22.72 23.19
C GLY A 65 7.10 -21.93 22.51
N GLN A 66 6.57 -20.88 23.14
CA GLN A 66 5.55 -20.02 22.56
C GLN A 66 6.17 -18.88 21.75
N ILE A 67 5.49 -18.49 20.68
CA ILE A 67 5.94 -17.42 19.79
C ILE A 67 5.70 -16.06 20.46
N VAL A 68 6.75 -15.25 20.57
CA VAL A 68 6.70 -13.87 21.08
C VAL A 68 7.10 -12.87 20.00
N GLY A 69 6.71 -11.60 20.17
CA GLY A 69 7.11 -10.48 19.29
C GLY A 69 6.50 -10.43 17.89
N VAL A 70 5.59 -11.34 17.53
CA VAL A 70 4.86 -11.31 16.24
C VAL A 70 3.74 -10.26 16.23
N LEU A 71 3.06 -10.06 17.36
CA LEU A 71 2.05 -9.03 17.52
C LEU A 71 2.68 -7.84 18.24
N GLY A 72 2.67 -6.67 17.58
CA GLY A 72 3.05 -5.42 18.22
C GLY A 72 2.06 -5.10 19.33
N THR A 73 2.47 -5.33 20.57
CA THR A 73 1.77 -4.90 21.79
C THR A 73 2.67 -3.92 22.52
#